data_AF-A0A256WK30-F1
#
_entry.id   AF-A0A256WK30-F1
#
_cell.length_a   1.000
_cell.length_b   1.000
_cell.length_c   1.000
_cell.angle_alpha   90.00
_cell.angle_beta   90.00
_cell.angle_gamma   90.00
#
_symmetry.space_group_name_H-M   'P 1'
#
loop_
_entity.id
_entity.type
_entity.pdbx_description
1 polymer ?
#
loop_
_entity_poly.entity_id
_entity_poly.type
_entity_poly.pdbx_seq_one_letter_code
_entity_poly.pdbx_strand_id
1 'polypeptide(L)'
;MVVNAQINGNNNTGILAGNMYSNSSAVKCSTSGLINTTESNIGGLVGAASSLFVDSCFSTVTINATGTELVADVGGLIGQLNSGTIVRSGVEADISASNYKSVGALIGFCAGSTVELSRATGSLEGEEMIGGFIGYGSYCTFDSCFTDASVHSTGSACGGFGGFLNNCEINDTYSFGDVSSTGYGDIGGFAGLTSFSNYRQSFSNSKVESSSTYTGGFIGEAQQGTVIGNCYATGAVHCIDDYAGGFIGLSNTVSNIFNCYSTGKVSGTGIKGGFAGYNSYGPIIDCFWDVESSENTIAVGYNAGDIPQYLSGKNTSEMKDVITFTNLAGGELSESWDFVDNPYNDESDDDIWDIHPDVNNGYAYLSAVFPPEITNSIFQIYDSNKENETQLFVYPNPWSSSQDNINLTLKSVRFESGNYTVSLIDVYGRICQQEVLLIQGNSICAGETHFSFYFKNKQIESGIYFVVLRKQSKIISRVKLVVYRD
;
A
#
# COMPACT_ATOMS: atom_id res chain seq x y z
N MET A 1 14.96 -10.12 -20.93
CA MET A 1 15.69 -9.65 -19.75
C MET A 1 16.85 -8.79 -20.21
N VAL A 2 16.94 -7.54 -19.76
CA VAL A 2 18.09 -6.65 -19.96
C VAL A 2 18.69 -6.39 -18.58
N VAL A 3 19.99 -6.59 -18.42
CA VAL A 3 20.65 -6.52 -17.11
C VAL A 3 21.84 -5.58 -17.16
N ASN A 4 22.04 -4.79 -16.11
CA ASN A 4 23.15 -3.85 -15.96
C ASN A 4 23.24 -2.84 -17.13
N ALA A 5 22.09 -2.36 -17.62
CA ALA A 5 22.07 -1.30 -18.61
C ALA A 5 22.69 -0.02 -18.02
N GLN A 6 23.37 0.77 -18.85
CA GLN A 6 23.91 2.08 -18.50
C GLN A 6 23.43 3.04 -19.59
N ILE A 7 22.45 3.88 -19.27
CA ILE A 7 21.78 4.74 -20.25
C ILE A 7 22.01 6.19 -19.87
N ASN A 8 22.60 6.94 -20.80
CA ASN A 8 22.58 8.40 -20.77
C ASN A 8 21.57 8.85 -21.82
N GLY A 9 20.39 9.24 -21.38
CA GLY A 9 19.24 9.49 -22.24
C GLY A 9 18.68 10.89 -22.07
N ASN A 10 17.92 11.34 -23.07
CA ASN A 10 17.17 12.59 -23.03
C ASN A 10 15.68 12.27 -22.83
N ASN A 11 14.80 12.84 -23.65
CA ASN A 11 13.36 12.61 -23.58
C ASN A 11 12.96 11.16 -23.89
N ASN A 12 11.95 10.67 -23.18
CA ASN A 12 11.37 9.34 -23.34
C ASN A 12 12.44 8.25 -23.24
N THR A 13 13.11 8.20 -22.09
CA THR A 13 14.18 7.24 -21.85
C THR A 13 13.64 6.03 -21.13
N GLY A 14 13.86 4.83 -21.68
CA GLY A 14 13.70 3.60 -20.92
C GLY A 14 14.56 2.44 -21.40
N ILE A 15 14.84 1.48 -20.52
CA ILE A 15 15.80 0.40 -20.79
C ILE A 15 15.28 -0.54 -21.88
N LEU A 16 14.00 -0.86 -21.86
CA LEU A 16 13.40 -1.70 -22.90
C LEU A 16 13.00 -0.87 -24.12
N ALA A 17 12.36 0.28 -23.88
CA ALA A 17 11.90 1.16 -24.95
C ALA A 17 11.79 2.61 -24.48
N GLY A 18 12.08 3.55 -25.37
CA GLY A 18 11.77 4.95 -25.09
C GLY A 18 10.27 5.24 -25.19
N ASN A 19 9.62 4.73 -26.23
CA ASN A 19 8.20 4.93 -26.49
C ASN A 19 7.50 3.60 -26.82
N MET A 20 6.31 3.37 -26.24
CA MET A 20 5.45 2.24 -26.60
C MET A 20 4.00 2.70 -26.81
N TYR A 21 3.51 2.59 -28.05
CA TYR A 21 2.18 3.06 -28.45
C TYR A 21 1.40 1.96 -29.19
N SER A 22 0.14 2.26 -29.54
CA SER A 22 -0.66 1.45 -30.47
C SER A 22 -0.98 0.03 -29.98
N ASN A 23 -1.51 -0.12 -28.76
CA ASN A 23 -1.88 -1.43 -28.18
C ASN A 23 -0.68 -2.39 -28.06
N SER A 24 0.50 -1.84 -27.79
CA SER A 24 1.69 -2.64 -27.51
C SER A 24 1.57 -3.39 -26.19
N SER A 25 2.36 -4.45 -26.02
CA SER A 25 2.43 -5.19 -24.75
C SER A 25 3.87 -5.45 -24.31
N ALA A 26 4.07 -5.43 -22.99
CA ALA A 26 5.28 -5.90 -22.33
C ALA A 26 4.87 -6.99 -21.33
N VAL A 27 5.26 -8.23 -21.59
CA VAL A 27 4.84 -9.38 -20.78
C VAL A 27 6.07 -10.16 -20.35
N LYS A 28 6.23 -10.37 -19.04
CA LYS A 28 7.37 -11.11 -18.46
C LYS A 28 8.73 -10.49 -18.84
N CYS A 29 8.77 -9.17 -18.96
CA CYS A 29 9.99 -8.43 -19.19
C CYS A 29 10.68 -8.13 -17.85
N SER A 30 12.01 -8.15 -17.85
CA SER A 30 12.79 -7.68 -16.70
C SER A 30 13.93 -6.80 -17.17
N THR A 31 14.12 -5.67 -16.48
CA THR A 31 15.14 -4.66 -16.73
C THR A 31 15.92 -4.37 -15.46
N SER A 32 17.22 -4.11 -15.59
CA SER A 32 18.01 -3.50 -14.52
C SER A 32 19.14 -2.65 -15.06
N GLY A 33 19.51 -1.60 -14.32
CA GLY A 33 20.58 -0.70 -14.72
C GLY A 33 20.53 0.67 -14.08
N LEU A 34 21.40 1.55 -14.59
CA LEU A 34 21.48 2.97 -14.26
C LEU A 34 20.98 3.80 -15.44
N ILE A 35 20.13 4.79 -15.15
CA ILE A 35 19.71 5.82 -16.08
C ILE A 35 20.16 7.17 -15.56
N ASN A 36 20.95 7.91 -16.37
CA ASN A 36 21.25 9.32 -16.13
C ASN A 36 20.58 10.16 -17.22
N THR A 37 19.89 11.22 -16.83
CA THR A 37 19.12 12.05 -17.76
C THR A 37 18.90 13.46 -17.24
N THR A 38 18.58 14.38 -18.15
CA THR A 38 18.28 15.78 -17.84
C THR A 38 16.92 16.24 -18.38
N GLU A 39 16.11 15.31 -18.89
CA GLU A 39 14.94 15.59 -19.73
C GLU A 39 13.73 14.74 -19.30
N SER A 40 12.63 14.79 -20.05
CA SER A 40 11.32 14.28 -19.60
C SER A 40 11.06 12.79 -19.88
N ASN A 41 10.11 12.22 -19.12
CA ASN A 41 9.53 10.88 -19.31
C ASN A 41 10.56 9.75 -19.20
N ILE A 42 10.94 9.45 -17.97
CA ILE A 42 12.01 8.50 -17.67
C ILE A 42 11.41 7.27 -17.01
N GLY A 43 11.65 6.09 -17.58
CA GLY A 43 11.12 4.82 -17.12
C GLY A 43 12.19 3.73 -17.06
N GLY A 44 12.27 2.95 -15.99
CA GLY A 44 13.17 1.79 -15.98
C GLY A 44 12.82 0.73 -17.04
N LEU A 45 11.55 0.59 -17.40
CA LEU A 45 11.10 -0.25 -18.52
C LEU A 45 10.82 0.61 -19.77
N VAL A 46 9.91 1.59 -19.64
CA VAL A 46 9.43 2.41 -20.77
C VAL A 46 9.41 3.90 -20.43
N GLY A 47 10.00 4.75 -21.26
CA GLY A 47 9.94 6.20 -21.04
C GLY A 47 8.50 6.75 -21.09
N ALA A 48 7.85 6.67 -22.25
CA ALA A 48 6.47 7.10 -22.45
C ALA A 48 5.63 6.03 -23.15
N ALA A 49 4.38 5.90 -22.72
CA ALA A 49 3.47 4.87 -23.21
C ALA A 49 2.03 5.36 -23.37
N SER A 50 1.34 4.80 -24.37
CA SER A 50 -0.11 4.92 -24.49
C SER A 50 -0.74 3.61 -24.96
N SER A 51 -1.88 3.27 -24.35
CA SER A 51 -2.60 2.01 -24.63
C SER A 51 -1.69 0.79 -24.47
N LEU A 52 -0.86 0.78 -23.42
CA LEU A 52 0.13 -0.26 -23.16
C LEU A 52 -0.43 -1.28 -22.17
N PHE A 53 -0.28 -2.57 -22.50
CA PHE A 53 -0.54 -3.67 -21.56
C PHE A 53 0.78 -4.20 -20.97
N VAL A 54 0.93 -4.12 -19.66
CA VAL A 54 2.09 -4.62 -18.91
C VAL A 54 1.65 -5.74 -17.98
N ASP A 55 2.25 -6.92 -18.10
CA ASP A 55 1.97 -8.04 -17.20
C ASP A 55 3.25 -8.70 -16.73
N SER A 56 3.36 -8.90 -15.42
CA SER A 56 4.44 -9.67 -14.80
C SER A 56 5.83 -9.11 -15.16
N CYS A 57 5.94 -7.78 -15.23
CA CYS A 57 7.20 -7.11 -15.54
C CYS A 57 7.89 -6.60 -14.27
N PHE A 58 9.22 -6.64 -14.27
CA PHE A 58 10.03 -6.28 -13.11
C PHE A 58 11.20 -5.36 -13.48
N SER A 59 11.36 -4.24 -12.79
CA SER A 59 12.48 -3.31 -12.99
C SER A 59 13.25 -3.10 -11.70
N THR A 60 14.59 -3.24 -11.74
CA THR A 60 15.49 -2.88 -10.65
C THR A 60 16.44 -1.79 -11.14
N VAL A 61 16.19 -0.52 -10.79
CA VAL A 61 16.81 0.60 -11.49
C VAL A 61 17.30 1.68 -10.53
N THR A 62 18.44 2.28 -10.85
CA THR A 62 18.84 3.57 -10.29
C THR A 62 18.61 4.66 -11.33
N ILE A 63 17.92 5.74 -10.97
CA ILE A 63 17.64 6.86 -11.87
C ILE A 63 18.18 8.14 -11.25
N ASN A 64 19.14 8.76 -11.92
CA ASN A 64 19.64 10.10 -11.59
C ASN A 64 19.14 11.08 -12.65
N ALA A 65 18.18 11.92 -12.26
CA ALA A 65 17.48 12.81 -13.15
C ALA A 65 17.60 14.26 -12.66
N THR A 66 18.09 15.17 -13.51
CA THR A 66 18.14 16.61 -13.21
C THR A 66 17.40 17.40 -14.27
N GLY A 67 16.15 17.74 -14.00
CA GLY A 67 15.27 18.41 -14.94
C GLY A 67 15.73 19.84 -15.21
N THR A 68 15.46 20.31 -16.43
CA THR A 68 15.65 21.72 -16.81
C THR A 68 14.42 22.57 -16.48
N GLU A 69 13.24 21.93 -16.38
CA GLU A 69 11.94 22.54 -16.08
C GLU A 69 11.04 21.58 -15.29
N LEU A 70 10.20 22.14 -14.42
CA LEU A 70 9.25 21.41 -13.55
C LEU A 70 8.00 20.94 -14.32
N VAL A 71 8.19 20.18 -15.40
CA VAL A 71 7.11 19.63 -16.24
C VAL A 71 7.30 18.13 -16.55
N ALA A 72 8.41 17.57 -16.09
CA ALA A 72 8.87 16.25 -16.46
C ALA A 72 8.41 15.18 -15.45
N ASP A 73 8.28 13.94 -15.94
CA ASP A 73 7.83 12.78 -15.16
C ASP A 73 8.90 11.68 -15.08
N VAL A 74 9.10 11.11 -13.89
CA VAL A 74 10.03 10.00 -13.63
C VAL A 74 9.31 8.84 -12.95
N GLY A 75 9.40 7.66 -13.55
CA GLY A 75 8.91 6.40 -13.03
C GLY A 75 10.01 5.34 -13.01
N GLY A 76 10.12 4.54 -11.95
CA GLY A 76 11.03 3.40 -11.94
C GLY A 76 10.62 2.28 -12.91
N LEU A 77 9.33 2.17 -13.26
CA LEU A 77 8.86 1.29 -14.34
C LEU A 77 8.52 2.08 -15.60
N ILE A 78 7.63 3.08 -15.50
CA ILE A 78 7.18 3.89 -16.65
C ILE A 78 7.20 5.38 -16.31
N GLY A 79 7.84 6.21 -17.13
CA GLY A 79 7.81 7.67 -16.91
C GLY A 79 6.40 8.24 -17.04
N GLN A 80 5.79 8.03 -18.20
CA GLN A 80 4.44 8.50 -18.51
C GLN A 80 3.58 7.37 -19.10
N LEU A 81 2.37 7.16 -18.56
CA LEU A 81 1.40 6.17 -19.04
C LEU A 81 0.02 6.79 -19.28
N ASN A 82 -0.51 6.64 -20.49
CA ASN A 82 -1.87 7.06 -20.85
C ASN A 82 -2.72 5.87 -21.32
N SER A 83 -3.89 5.66 -20.73
CA SER A 83 -4.83 4.61 -21.11
C SER A 83 -4.25 3.19 -21.10
N GLY A 84 -3.35 2.90 -20.16
CA GLY A 84 -2.68 1.60 -20.05
C GLY A 84 -3.27 0.69 -18.99
N THR A 85 -2.75 -0.54 -18.96
CA THR A 85 -3.07 -1.53 -17.92
C THR A 85 -1.77 -2.17 -17.44
N ILE A 86 -1.49 -2.12 -16.14
CA ILE A 86 -0.35 -2.80 -15.51
C ILE A 86 -0.88 -3.81 -14.52
N VAL A 87 -0.43 -5.06 -14.61
CA VAL A 87 -0.87 -6.13 -13.72
C VAL A 87 0.31 -6.95 -13.24
N ARG A 88 0.29 -7.37 -11.96
CA ARG A 88 1.29 -8.29 -11.37
C ARG A 88 2.74 -7.83 -11.57
N SER A 89 2.98 -6.53 -11.63
CA SER A 89 4.29 -5.97 -11.97
C SER A 89 4.95 -5.33 -10.75
N GLY A 90 6.27 -5.28 -10.75
CA GLY A 90 7.04 -4.82 -9.60
C GLY A 90 8.20 -3.91 -9.98
N VAL A 91 8.58 -3.04 -9.06
CA VAL A 91 9.76 -2.20 -9.19
C VAL A 91 10.51 -2.09 -7.88
N GLU A 92 11.84 -2.09 -7.97
CA GLU A 92 12.77 -1.67 -6.93
C GLU A 92 13.58 -0.51 -7.52
N ALA A 93 13.30 0.73 -7.10
CA ALA A 93 13.85 1.92 -7.72
C ALA A 93 14.49 2.88 -6.73
N ASP A 94 15.74 3.22 -6.96
CA ASP A 94 16.44 4.32 -6.30
C ASP A 94 16.43 5.53 -7.25
N ILE A 95 15.62 6.54 -6.94
CA ILE A 95 15.37 7.69 -7.81
C ILE A 95 15.81 8.96 -7.11
N SER A 96 16.70 9.73 -7.75
CA SER A 96 17.00 11.11 -7.37
C SER A 96 16.61 12.01 -8.54
N ALA A 97 15.55 12.79 -8.36
CA ALA A 97 14.88 13.56 -9.42
C ALA A 97 14.61 15.02 -9.02
N SER A 98 15.60 15.89 -9.20
CA SER A 98 15.49 17.33 -8.94
C SER A 98 14.86 18.09 -10.12
N ASN A 99 14.02 19.11 -9.89
CA ASN A 99 13.26 19.84 -10.91
C ASN A 99 12.33 18.94 -11.75
N TYR A 100 11.72 17.92 -11.14
CA TYR A 100 10.68 17.11 -11.78
C TYR A 100 9.33 17.37 -11.13
N LYS A 101 8.30 17.34 -11.97
CA LYS A 101 6.93 17.62 -11.57
C LYS A 101 6.29 16.43 -10.88
N SER A 102 6.52 15.22 -11.40
CA SER A 102 5.90 14.00 -10.87
C SER A 102 6.93 12.89 -10.79
N VAL A 103 7.14 12.36 -9.58
CA VAL A 103 8.11 11.29 -9.34
C VAL A 103 7.41 10.12 -8.67
N GLY A 104 7.43 8.95 -9.31
CA GLY A 104 6.86 7.74 -8.75
C GLY A 104 7.78 6.54 -8.87
N ALA A 105 7.71 5.64 -7.90
CA ALA A 105 8.56 4.45 -7.97
C ALA A 105 8.12 3.55 -9.12
N LEU A 106 6.81 3.38 -9.31
CA LEU A 106 6.25 2.64 -10.44
C LEU A 106 6.05 3.56 -11.65
N ILE A 107 5.27 4.63 -11.48
CA ILE A 107 4.88 5.52 -12.58
C ILE A 107 5.06 6.98 -12.18
N GLY A 108 5.69 7.80 -13.02
CA GLY A 108 5.75 9.25 -12.80
C GLY A 108 4.38 9.90 -12.96
N PHE A 109 3.86 9.89 -14.19
CA PHE A 109 2.52 10.36 -14.53
C PHE A 109 1.66 9.26 -15.14
N CYS A 110 0.44 9.12 -14.65
CA CYS A 110 -0.52 8.14 -15.15
C CYS A 110 -1.88 8.80 -15.39
N ALA A 111 -2.45 8.58 -16.58
CA ALA A 111 -3.80 9.03 -16.89
C ALA A 111 -4.67 7.93 -17.49
N GLY A 112 -5.92 7.83 -17.04
CA GLY A 112 -6.94 6.95 -17.63
C GLY A 112 -6.58 5.47 -17.60
N SER A 113 -5.75 5.03 -16.64
CA SER A 113 -5.11 3.72 -16.65
C SER A 113 -5.48 2.88 -15.43
N THR A 114 -5.30 1.57 -15.54
CA THR A 114 -5.58 0.61 -14.46
C THR A 114 -4.29 -0.08 -14.01
N VAL A 115 -4.04 -0.12 -12.71
CA VAL A 115 -2.89 -0.80 -12.10
C VAL A 115 -3.40 -1.77 -11.04
N GLU A 116 -3.06 -3.04 -11.19
CA GLU A 116 -3.57 -4.12 -10.33
C GLU A 116 -2.44 -5.01 -9.82
N LEU A 117 -2.57 -5.48 -8.58
CA LEU A 117 -1.69 -6.52 -8.01
C LEU A 117 -0.20 -6.20 -8.15
N SER A 118 0.15 -4.92 -8.08
CA SER A 118 1.49 -4.42 -8.42
C SER A 118 2.16 -3.77 -7.22
N ARG A 119 3.49 -3.74 -7.25
CA ARG A 119 4.30 -3.31 -6.10
C ARG A 119 5.41 -2.34 -6.44
N ALA A 120 5.79 -1.51 -5.48
CA ALA A 120 6.98 -0.69 -5.57
C ALA A 120 7.77 -0.65 -4.25
N THR A 121 9.10 -0.62 -4.37
CA THR A 121 10.05 -0.45 -3.27
C THR A 121 11.22 0.42 -3.73
N GLY A 122 12.07 0.84 -2.79
CA GLY A 122 13.27 1.64 -3.06
C GLY A 122 13.23 3.01 -2.39
N SER A 123 14.14 3.91 -2.74
CA SER A 123 14.22 5.25 -2.16
C SER A 123 14.08 6.34 -3.21
N LEU A 124 13.20 7.31 -2.95
CA LEU A 124 12.90 8.40 -3.88
C LEU A 124 13.20 9.75 -3.23
N GLU A 125 13.94 10.58 -3.95
CA GLU A 125 14.16 11.99 -3.67
C GLU A 125 13.61 12.81 -4.84
N GLY A 126 12.73 13.76 -4.57
CA GLY A 126 12.10 14.60 -5.59
C GLY A 126 11.60 15.94 -5.08
N GLU A 127 11.03 16.74 -5.97
CA GLU A 127 10.57 18.09 -5.66
C GLU A 127 9.05 18.14 -5.46
N GLU A 128 8.25 18.06 -6.53
CA GLU A 128 6.78 18.08 -6.47
C GLU A 128 6.17 16.70 -6.79
N MET A 129 4.94 16.49 -6.31
CA MET A 129 4.09 15.31 -6.59
C MET A 129 4.89 14.02 -6.61
N ILE A 130 5.56 13.76 -5.49
CA ILE A 130 6.31 12.54 -5.29
C ILE A 130 5.46 11.53 -4.54
N GLY A 131 5.37 10.32 -5.09
CA GLY A 131 4.68 9.20 -4.47
C GLY A 131 5.51 7.93 -4.52
N GLY A 132 5.56 7.18 -3.42
CA GLY A 132 6.29 5.92 -3.36
C GLY A 132 5.72 4.84 -4.30
N PHE A 133 4.57 5.04 -4.94
CA PHE A 133 4.07 4.21 -6.03
C PHE A 133 3.88 5.02 -7.32
N ILE A 134 3.17 6.14 -7.23
CA ILE A 134 2.87 7.02 -8.35
C ILE A 134 3.09 8.49 -8.02
N GLY A 135 3.69 9.26 -8.92
CA GLY A 135 3.80 10.71 -8.75
C GLY A 135 2.44 11.41 -8.87
N TYR A 136 1.89 11.43 -10.08
CA TYR A 136 0.56 11.99 -10.38
C TYR A 136 -0.34 10.99 -11.11
N GLY A 137 -1.47 10.63 -10.48
CA GLY A 137 -2.55 9.85 -11.08
C GLY A 137 -3.78 10.69 -11.44
N SER A 138 -4.29 10.54 -12.66
CA SER A 138 -5.51 11.21 -13.13
C SER A 138 -6.47 10.23 -13.81
N TYR A 139 -7.70 10.07 -13.31
CA TYR A 139 -8.64 9.09 -13.87
C TYR A 139 -8.09 7.65 -13.85
N CYS A 140 -7.34 7.29 -12.81
CA CYS A 140 -6.73 5.98 -12.69
C CYS A 140 -7.48 5.07 -11.72
N THR A 141 -7.35 3.77 -11.91
CA THR A 141 -7.80 2.75 -10.95
C THR A 141 -6.57 2.02 -10.39
N PHE A 142 -6.45 1.99 -9.07
CA PHE A 142 -5.46 1.22 -8.34
C PHE A 142 -6.19 0.17 -7.51
N ASP A 143 -5.87 -1.10 -7.74
CA ASP A 143 -6.49 -2.22 -7.04
C ASP A 143 -5.43 -3.19 -6.54
N SER A 144 -5.51 -3.58 -5.26
CA SER A 144 -4.60 -4.57 -4.68
C SER A 144 -3.12 -4.19 -4.85
N CYS A 145 -2.79 -2.91 -4.75
CA CYS A 145 -1.45 -2.38 -4.96
C CYS A 145 -0.74 -2.05 -3.64
N PHE A 146 0.58 -2.08 -3.60
CA PHE A 146 1.29 -1.66 -2.40
C PHE A 146 2.64 -1.02 -2.68
N THR A 147 3.10 -0.21 -1.73
CA THR A 147 4.46 0.32 -1.75
C THR A 147 5.11 0.34 -0.37
N ASP A 148 6.40 0.00 -0.36
CA ASP A 148 7.31 0.16 0.78
C ASP A 148 8.49 1.06 0.37
N ALA A 149 8.27 1.97 -0.57
CA ALA A 149 9.29 2.91 -1.02
C ALA A 149 9.35 4.12 -0.07
N SER A 150 10.56 4.47 0.38
CA SER A 150 10.78 5.68 1.18
C SER A 150 10.80 6.91 0.29
N VAL A 151 10.22 8.00 0.75
CA VAL A 151 10.03 9.23 -0.02
C VAL A 151 10.60 10.44 0.72
N HIS A 152 11.36 11.25 0.01
CA HIS A 152 11.82 12.56 0.45
C HIS A 152 11.45 13.63 -0.59
N SER A 153 10.70 14.65 -0.15
CA SER A 153 10.29 15.80 -0.98
C SER A 153 10.95 17.09 -0.52
N THR A 154 11.29 17.96 -1.48
CA THR A 154 11.66 19.37 -1.23
C THR A 154 10.55 20.36 -1.60
N GLY A 155 9.39 19.88 -2.06
CA GLY A 155 8.26 20.68 -2.54
C GLY A 155 6.93 20.24 -1.94
N SER A 156 5.88 20.23 -2.76
CA SER A 156 4.49 19.99 -2.34
C SER A 156 3.93 18.66 -2.86
N ALA A 157 2.79 18.23 -2.29
CA ALA A 157 2.06 17.01 -2.66
C ALA A 157 2.94 15.74 -2.55
N CYS A 158 3.38 15.42 -1.34
CA CYS A 158 4.22 14.25 -1.08
C CYS A 158 3.40 13.14 -0.41
N GLY A 159 3.38 11.94 -1.00
CA GLY A 159 2.63 10.80 -0.49
C GLY A 159 3.47 9.54 -0.39
N GLY A 160 3.14 8.63 0.55
CA GLY A 160 3.76 7.31 0.56
C GLY A 160 3.33 6.44 -0.63
N PHE A 161 2.06 6.50 -1.04
CA PHE A 161 1.55 5.87 -2.26
C PHE A 161 1.54 6.84 -3.46
N GLY A 162 0.83 7.96 -3.33
CA GLY A 162 0.59 8.90 -4.43
C GLY A 162 0.95 10.34 -4.08
N GLY A 163 1.69 11.06 -4.93
CA GLY A 163 1.91 12.49 -4.72
C GLY A 163 0.60 13.28 -4.83
N PHE A 164 0.01 13.25 -6.03
CA PHE A 164 -1.34 13.78 -6.30
C PHE A 164 -2.23 12.72 -6.95
N LEU A 165 -3.44 12.53 -6.42
CA LEU A 165 -4.45 11.63 -6.97
C LEU A 165 -5.74 12.38 -7.28
N ASN A 166 -6.09 12.47 -8.56
CA ASN A 166 -7.21 13.25 -9.07
C ASN A 166 -8.19 12.37 -9.88
N ASN A 167 -9.45 12.32 -9.47
CA ASN A 167 -10.46 11.44 -10.10
C ASN A 167 -10.03 9.96 -10.13
N CYS A 168 -9.33 9.48 -9.10
CA CYS A 168 -8.87 8.10 -9.04
C CYS A 168 -9.79 7.22 -8.21
N GLU A 169 -9.84 5.93 -8.52
CA GLU A 169 -10.42 4.88 -7.68
C GLU A 169 -9.27 4.08 -7.05
N ILE A 170 -9.24 4.03 -5.72
CA ILE A 170 -8.19 3.38 -4.94
C ILE A 170 -8.84 2.34 -4.05
N ASN A 171 -8.61 1.06 -4.35
CA ASN A 171 -9.17 -0.07 -3.62
C ASN A 171 -8.04 -1.00 -3.16
N ASP A 172 -8.15 -1.53 -1.95
CA ASP A 172 -7.23 -2.56 -1.44
C ASP A 172 -5.74 -2.18 -1.61
N THR A 173 -5.42 -0.92 -1.32
CA THR A 173 -4.11 -0.37 -1.64
C THR A 173 -3.41 0.19 -0.39
N TYR A 174 -2.10 -0.04 -0.28
CA TYR A 174 -1.38 0.12 0.98
C TYR A 174 -0.03 0.84 0.83
N SER A 175 0.34 1.66 1.81
CA SER A 175 1.66 2.31 1.89
C SER A 175 2.36 2.06 3.24
N PHE A 176 3.68 1.87 3.19
CA PHE A 176 4.50 1.56 4.37
C PHE A 176 5.76 2.42 4.49
N GLY A 177 6.38 2.77 3.35
CA GLY A 177 7.66 3.47 3.35
C GLY A 177 7.58 4.85 4.01
N ASP A 178 8.65 5.24 4.71
CA ASP A 178 8.72 6.52 5.41
C ASP A 178 8.59 7.70 4.43
N VAL A 179 7.83 8.71 4.83
CA VAL A 179 7.58 9.93 4.04
C VAL A 179 8.18 11.11 4.78
N SER A 180 9.06 11.84 4.12
CA SER A 180 9.66 13.06 4.66
C SER A 180 9.54 14.23 3.68
N SER A 181 9.37 15.44 4.20
CA SER A 181 9.44 16.65 3.39
C SER A 181 10.07 17.82 4.12
N THR A 182 10.88 18.58 3.37
CA THR A 182 11.46 19.87 3.77
C THR A 182 10.80 21.06 3.08
N GLY A 183 9.88 20.80 2.14
CA GLY A 183 9.11 21.81 1.43
C GLY A 183 7.85 22.24 2.18
N TYR A 184 7.13 23.21 1.60
CA TYR A 184 5.80 23.65 2.05
C TYR A 184 4.73 23.06 1.12
N GLY A 185 3.68 22.46 1.68
CA GLY A 185 2.61 21.76 0.97
C GLY A 185 1.92 20.62 1.75
N ASP A 186 1.30 19.71 1.01
CA ASP A 186 0.45 18.65 1.55
C ASP A 186 1.20 17.32 1.61
N ILE A 187 1.39 16.79 2.82
CA ILE A 187 2.22 15.60 3.07
C ILE A 187 1.35 14.52 3.73
N GLY A 188 1.23 13.37 3.08
CA GLY A 188 0.43 12.25 3.58
C GLY A 188 1.20 10.94 3.61
N GLY A 189 0.92 10.09 4.58
CA GLY A 189 1.49 8.74 4.58
C GLY A 189 0.97 7.87 3.42
N PHE A 190 -0.23 8.14 2.90
CA PHE A 190 -0.78 7.52 1.69
C PHE A 190 -0.72 8.47 0.49
N ALA A 191 -1.40 9.62 0.55
CA ALA A 191 -1.31 10.61 -0.52
C ALA A 191 -1.09 12.02 -0.02
N GLY A 192 -0.26 12.79 -0.72
CA GLY A 192 -0.04 14.20 -0.39
C GLY A 192 -1.30 15.02 -0.61
N LEU A 193 -1.76 15.04 -1.85
CA LEU A 193 -2.95 15.77 -2.26
C LEU A 193 -3.95 14.85 -2.96
N THR A 194 -5.24 15.09 -2.76
CA THR A 194 -6.28 14.39 -3.53
C THR A 194 -7.52 15.23 -3.81
N SER A 195 -8.13 14.98 -4.97
CA SER A 195 -9.38 15.61 -5.41
C SER A 195 -10.24 14.60 -6.17
N PHE A 196 -11.56 14.64 -5.98
CA PHE A 196 -12.53 13.79 -6.70
C PHE A 196 -12.24 12.29 -6.69
N SER A 197 -11.41 11.82 -5.76
CA SER A 197 -10.95 10.42 -5.72
C SER A 197 -11.68 9.65 -4.63
N ASN A 198 -11.83 8.35 -4.83
CA ASN A 198 -12.51 7.44 -3.92
C ASN A 198 -11.51 6.42 -3.38
N TYR A 199 -11.41 6.35 -2.07
CA TYR A 199 -10.52 5.45 -1.34
C TYR A 199 -11.38 4.44 -0.57
N ARG A 200 -11.13 3.16 -0.80
CA ARG A 200 -11.77 2.06 -0.10
C ARG A 200 -10.75 1.05 0.38
N GLN A 201 -10.94 0.53 1.58
CA GLN A 201 -10.19 -0.62 2.08
C GLN A 201 -8.68 -0.43 1.91
N SER A 202 -8.18 0.74 2.30
CA SER A 202 -6.79 1.15 2.04
C SER A 202 -6.17 1.69 3.32
N PHE A 203 -4.85 1.57 3.46
CA PHE A 203 -4.20 2.02 4.69
C PHE A 203 -2.77 2.51 4.49
N SER A 204 -2.30 3.26 5.48
CA SER A 204 -0.92 3.74 5.59
C SER A 204 -0.33 3.36 6.94
N ASN A 205 0.84 2.73 6.92
CA ASN A 205 1.72 2.58 8.07
C ASN A 205 2.97 3.48 7.98
N SER A 206 3.04 4.33 6.95
CA SER A 206 4.15 5.25 6.73
C SER A 206 4.33 6.24 7.87
N LYS A 207 5.55 6.29 8.42
CA LYS A 207 5.95 7.40 9.29
C LYS A 207 6.07 8.67 8.45
N VAL A 208 5.48 9.76 8.92
CA VAL A 208 5.47 11.05 8.21
C VAL A 208 6.24 12.10 9.01
N GLU A 209 7.30 12.64 8.43
CA GLU A 209 8.08 13.75 8.99
C GLU A 209 8.00 14.98 8.09
N SER A 210 7.53 16.09 8.62
CA SER A 210 7.24 17.26 7.81
C SER A 210 7.58 18.58 8.51
N SER A 211 8.19 19.48 7.76
CA SER A 211 8.25 20.91 8.09
C SER A 211 7.07 21.70 7.51
N SER A 212 6.00 21.03 7.08
CA SER A 212 4.99 21.59 6.17
C SER A 212 3.68 22.02 6.84
N THR A 213 2.79 22.57 6.02
CA THR A 213 1.48 23.14 6.38
C THR A 213 0.45 22.06 6.75
N TYR A 214 0.18 21.07 5.88
CA TYR A 214 -0.85 20.06 6.13
C TYR A 214 -0.22 18.68 6.11
N THR A 215 -0.19 18.02 7.28
CA THR A 215 0.42 16.70 7.44
C THR A 215 -0.60 15.70 7.97
N GLY A 216 -0.80 14.59 7.26
CA GLY A 216 -1.69 13.51 7.68
C GLY A 216 -1.04 12.12 7.64
N GLY A 217 -1.44 11.23 8.53
CA GLY A 217 -0.96 9.83 8.50
C GLY A 217 -1.47 9.06 7.28
N PHE A 218 -2.63 9.42 6.73
CA PHE A 218 -3.19 8.90 5.48
C PHE A 218 -3.12 9.95 4.38
N ILE A 219 -3.82 11.08 4.50
CA ILE A 219 -3.90 12.12 3.46
C ILE A 219 -3.36 13.46 3.98
N GLY A 220 -2.53 14.16 3.21
CA GLY A 220 -2.13 15.54 3.50
C GLY A 220 -3.32 16.49 3.39
N GLU A 221 -3.83 16.69 2.17
CA GLU A 221 -5.04 17.47 1.90
C GLU A 221 -6.05 16.68 1.05
N ALA A 222 -7.30 16.61 1.53
CA ALA A 222 -8.45 16.19 0.74
C ALA A 222 -9.26 17.39 0.26
N GLN A 223 -9.37 17.53 -1.06
CA GLN A 223 -10.14 18.55 -1.74
C GLN A 223 -11.50 18.02 -2.21
N GLN A 224 -12.24 18.85 -2.96
CA GLN A 224 -13.60 18.59 -3.41
C GLN A 224 -13.80 17.22 -4.04
N GLY A 225 -14.90 16.57 -3.65
CA GLY A 225 -15.34 15.30 -4.23
C GLY A 225 -14.56 14.09 -3.75
N THR A 226 -13.64 14.24 -2.79
CA THR A 226 -12.90 13.12 -2.22
C THR A 226 -13.79 12.30 -1.29
N VAL A 227 -13.77 10.98 -1.43
CA VAL A 227 -14.49 10.05 -0.57
C VAL A 227 -13.49 9.06 0.02
N ILE A 228 -13.46 8.92 1.34
CA ILE A 228 -12.54 8.03 2.04
C ILE A 228 -13.37 7.14 2.97
N GLY A 229 -13.40 5.85 2.68
CA GLY A 229 -14.22 4.87 3.38
C GLY A 229 -13.45 3.62 3.74
N ASN A 230 -13.60 3.12 4.96
CA ASN A 230 -12.96 1.88 5.40
C ASN A 230 -11.43 1.93 5.29
N CYS A 231 -10.80 2.98 5.82
CA CYS A 231 -9.36 3.21 5.69
C CYS A 231 -8.71 3.46 7.05
N TYR A 232 -7.40 3.22 7.18
CA TYR A 232 -6.72 3.49 8.45
C TYR A 232 -5.28 4.00 8.32
N ALA A 233 -4.81 4.69 9.36
CA ALA A 233 -3.44 5.17 9.47
C ALA A 233 -2.81 4.82 10.83
N THR A 234 -1.64 4.20 10.79
CA THR A 234 -0.94 3.73 12.00
C THR A 234 0.46 4.32 12.16
N GLY A 235 1.02 4.91 11.10
CA GLY A 235 2.33 5.54 11.12
C GLY A 235 2.34 6.84 11.93
N ALA A 236 3.45 7.10 12.63
CA ALA A 236 3.60 8.33 13.42
C ALA A 236 3.70 9.56 12.52
N VAL A 237 3.12 10.68 12.97
CA VAL A 237 3.11 11.96 12.26
C VAL A 237 3.89 13.00 13.08
N HIS A 238 4.86 13.66 12.45
CA HIS A 238 5.61 14.77 13.01
C HIS A 238 5.49 16.00 12.11
N CYS A 239 4.96 17.10 12.65
CA CYS A 239 4.76 18.35 11.91
C CYS A 239 5.20 19.56 12.74
N ILE A 240 6.06 20.39 12.16
CA ILE A 240 6.61 21.56 12.85
C ILE A 240 5.69 22.79 12.72
N ASP A 241 5.07 23.01 11.56
CA ASP A 241 4.43 24.29 11.24
C ASP A 241 2.93 24.36 11.57
N ASP A 242 2.02 24.04 10.64
CA ASP A 242 0.61 24.46 10.78
C ASP A 242 -0.30 23.38 11.38
N TYR A 243 -0.72 22.37 10.59
CA TYR A 243 -1.75 21.41 11.00
C TYR A 243 -1.34 19.96 10.77
N ALA A 244 -1.49 19.15 11.80
CA ALA A 244 -1.26 17.72 11.75
C ALA A 244 -2.46 16.90 12.25
N GLY A 245 -2.85 15.91 11.46
CA GLY A 245 -3.83 14.90 11.85
C GLY A 245 -3.23 13.51 11.83
N GLY A 246 -3.59 12.67 12.80
CA GLY A 246 -3.18 11.27 12.77
C GLY A 246 -3.72 10.51 11.54
N PHE A 247 -4.85 10.94 10.98
CA PHE A 247 -5.42 10.41 9.74
C PHE A 247 -5.29 11.42 8.58
N ILE A 248 -5.78 12.65 8.74
CA ILE A 248 -5.82 13.64 7.66
C ILE A 248 -5.30 15.01 8.09
N GLY A 249 -4.45 15.66 7.27
CA GLY A 249 -3.96 17.01 7.54
C GLY A 249 -5.07 18.05 7.42
N LEU A 250 -5.64 18.19 6.22
CA LEU A 250 -6.78 19.07 5.91
C LEU A 250 -7.91 18.31 5.22
N SER A 251 -9.11 18.41 5.78
CA SER A 251 -10.38 17.97 5.17
C SER A 251 -11.21 19.19 4.77
N ASN A 252 -11.45 19.37 3.47
CA ASN A 252 -12.27 20.48 2.96
C ASN A 252 -13.79 20.16 2.99
N THR A 253 -14.63 21.18 2.75
CA THR A 253 -16.10 21.21 2.98
C THR A 253 -16.93 20.17 2.19
N VAL A 254 -16.27 19.35 1.38
CA VAL A 254 -16.85 18.52 0.33
C VAL A 254 -16.13 17.16 0.22
N SER A 255 -15.29 16.82 1.21
CA SER A 255 -14.77 15.47 1.39
C SER A 255 -15.65 14.68 2.37
N ASN A 256 -15.93 13.41 2.05
CA ASN A 256 -16.69 12.51 2.92
C ASN A 256 -15.76 11.44 3.50
N ILE A 257 -15.56 11.44 4.82
CA ILE A 257 -14.69 10.49 5.51
C ILE A 257 -15.54 9.64 6.44
N PHE A 258 -15.53 8.32 6.25
CA PHE A 258 -16.31 7.42 7.07
C PHE A 258 -15.62 6.08 7.34
N ASN A 259 -15.95 5.46 8.48
CA ASN A 259 -15.40 4.17 8.88
C ASN A 259 -13.87 4.14 8.82
N CYS A 260 -13.22 5.18 9.37
CA CYS A 260 -11.78 5.32 9.33
C CYS A 260 -11.20 5.44 10.73
N TYR A 261 -9.93 5.07 10.91
CA TYR A 261 -9.28 5.31 12.19
C TYR A 261 -7.78 5.64 12.11
N SER A 262 -7.28 6.29 13.16
CA SER A 262 -5.84 6.57 13.35
C SER A 262 -5.30 6.12 14.71
N THR A 263 -4.05 5.64 14.72
CA THR A 263 -3.35 5.26 15.97
C THR A 263 -1.94 5.83 16.06
N GLY A 264 -1.41 6.40 14.98
CA GLY A 264 -0.07 6.97 14.97
C GLY A 264 0.10 8.15 15.93
N LYS A 265 1.24 8.20 16.63
CA LYS A 265 1.63 9.34 17.46
C LYS A 265 1.65 10.62 16.65
N VAL A 266 0.98 11.68 17.13
CA VAL A 266 0.97 13.00 16.48
C VAL A 266 1.82 13.97 17.30
N SER A 267 2.93 14.43 16.72
CA SER A 267 3.95 15.21 17.42
C SER A 267 4.42 16.45 16.65
N GLY A 268 5.19 17.31 17.31
CA GLY A 268 5.69 18.58 16.76
C GLY A 268 4.98 19.81 17.34
N THR A 269 5.29 20.98 16.77
CA THR A 269 4.90 22.30 17.31
C THR A 269 3.62 22.88 16.71
N GLY A 270 3.14 22.34 15.59
CA GLY A 270 1.89 22.76 14.97
C GLY A 270 0.62 22.39 15.77
N ILE A 271 -0.53 22.80 15.23
CA ILE A 271 -1.86 22.46 15.73
C ILE A 271 -2.15 20.99 15.37
N LYS A 272 -2.55 20.20 16.37
CA LYS A 272 -2.63 18.74 16.24
C LYS A 272 -4.02 18.22 16.60
N GLY A 273 -4.59 17.39 15.74
CA GLY A 273 -5.67 16.48 16.11
C GLY A 273 -5.24 15.02 16.02
N GLY A 274 -5.76 14.18 16.90
CA GLY A 274 -5.56 12.75 16.87
C GLY A 274 -6.10 12.12 15.60
N PHE A 275 -7.18 12.68 15.03
CA PHE A 275 -7.71 12.28 13.73
C PHE A 275 -7.39 13.29 12.62
N ALA A 276 -7.82 14.55 12.76
CA ALA A 276 -7.65 15.57 11.72
C ALA A 276 -6.87 16.81 12.21
N GLY A 277 -6.02 17.38 11.36
CA GLY A 277 -5.33 18.64 11.66
C GLY A 277 -6.29 19.82 11.58
N TYR A 278 -6.92 19.99 10.42
CA TYR A 278 -7.94 20.98 10.14
C TYR A 278 -9.12 20.31 9.42
N ASN A 279 -10.34 20.42 9.98
CA ASN A 279 -11.57 20.17 9.26
C ASN A 279 -12.33 21.47 8.91
N SER A 280 -12.51 21.73 7.61
CA SER A 280 -13.23 22.88 7.06
C SER A 280 -14.66 22.48 6.67
N TYR A 281 -15.45 22.08 7.68
CA TYR A 281 -16.85 21.65 7.57
C TYR A 281 -17.10 20.33 6.81
N GLY A 282 -16.07 19.52 6.56
CA GLY A 282 -16.25 18.19 5.95
C GLY A 282 -16.90 17.21 6.93
N PRO A 283 -17.84 16.34 6.49
CA PRO A 283 -18.35 15.25 7.31
C PRO A 283 -17.27 14.22 7.62
N ILE A 284 -17.12 13.91 8.90
CA ILE A 284 -16.30 12.80 9.42
C ILE A 284 -17.24 11.96 10.29
N ILE A 285 -17.55 10.75 9.84
CA ILE A 285 -18.63 9.92 10.41
C ILE A 285 -18.08 8.54 10.76
N ASP A 286 -18.48 7.98 11.90
CA ASP A 286 -18.09 6.64 12.34
C ASP A 286 -16.57 6.43 12.31
N CYS A 287 -15.84 7.44 12.78
CA CYS A 287 -14.39 7.48 12.76
C CYS A 287 -13.82 7.53 14.17
N PHE A 288 -12.64 6.93 14.34
CA PHE A 288 -12.03 6.78 15.65
C PHE A 288 -10.56 7.18 15.66
N TRP A 289 -10.04 7.59 16.81
CA TRP A 289 -8.61 7.64 17.02
C TRP A 289 -8.24 7.14 18.41
N ASP A 290 -7.06 6.53 18.52
CA ASP A 290 -6.53 6.07 19.80
C ASP A 290 -5.88 7.25 20.55
N VAL A 291 -6.49 7.69 21.66
CA VAL A 291 -6.02 8.85 22.44
C VAL A 291 -4.70 8.59 23.17
N GLU A 292 -4.37 7.32 23.44
CA GLU A 292 -3.17 6.93 24.19
C GLU A 292 -1.99 6.77 23.23
N SER A 293 -2.15 6.00 22.15
CA SER A 293 -1.08 5.78 21.18
C SER A 293 -0.79 7.01 20.33
N SER A 294 -1.81 7.83 20.04
CA SER A 294 -1.61 9.12 19.36
C SER A 294 -0.97 10.19 20.26
N GLU A 295 -1.02 10.00 21.59
CA GLU A 295 -0.72 10.99 22.61
C GLU A 295 -1.55 12.29 22.45
N ASN A 296 -2.77 12.18 21.92
CA ASN A 296 -3.62 13.33 21.63
C ASN A 296 -5.10 13.08 21.98
N THR A 297 -5.64 13.92 22.88
CA THR A 297 -7.06 13.88 23.29
C THR A 297 -7.97 14.77 22.45
N ILE A 298 -7.40 15.59 21.56
CA ILE A 298 -8.15 16.49 20.68
C ILE A 298 -8.42 15.76 19.36
N ALA A 299 -9.70 15.62 18.97
CA ALA A 299 -10.09 14.95 17.72
C ALA A 299 -9.56 15.68 16.47
N VAL A 300 -9.87 16.97 16.40
CA VAL A 300 -9.58 17.88 15.30
C VAL A 300 -8.83 19.08 15.86
N GLY A 301 -7.63 19.34 15.35
CA GLY A 301 -6.79 20.43 15.84
C GLY A 301 -7.44 21.81 15.68
N TYR A 302 -8.02 22.07 14.50
CA TYR A 302 -8.90 23.21 14.24
C TYR A 302 -10.12 22.77 13.45
N ASN A 303 -11.31 23.11 13.95
CA ASN A 303 -12.57 22.77 13.28
C ASN A 303 -13.34 24.05 13.00
N ALA A 304 -13.62 24.32 11.71
CA ALA A 304 -14.35 25.54 11.32
C ALA A 304 -15.85 25.48 11.66
N GLY A 305 -16.39 24.29 11.97
CA GLY A 305 -17.78 24.08 12.39
C GLY A 305 -17.91 23.35 13.73
N ASP A 306 -19.05 22.71 13.95
CA ASP A 306 -19.26 21.82 15.10
C ASP A 306 -18.43 20.55 14.97
N ILE A 307 -17.95 20.03 16.10
CA ILE A 307 -17.20 18.78 16.13
C ILE A 307 -18.10 17.67 15.56
N PRO A 308 -17.62 16.84 14.62
CA PRO A 308 -18.43 15.78 14.04
C PRO A 308 -18.95 14.82 15.11
N GLN A 309 -20.26 14.56 15.11
CA GLN A 309 -20.96 13.79 16.15
C GLN A 309 -20.42 12.36 16.32
N TYR A 310 -19.96 11.75 15.23
CA TYR A 310 -19.50 10.35 15.18
C TYR A 310 -17.98 10.25 14.97
N LEU A 311 -17.24 11.23 15.50
CA LEU A 311 -15.78 11.20 15.58
C LEU A 311 -15.38 11.05 17.04
N SER A 312 -14.91 9.86 17.42
CA SER A 312 -14.78 9.47 18.83
C SER A 312 -13.36 9.03 19.19
N GLY A 313 -12.83 9.60 20.28
CA GLY A 313 -11.54 9.25 20.83
C GLY A 313 -11.67 8.08 21.79
N LYS A 314 -10.83 7.06 21.63
CA LYS A 314 -10.89 5.81 22.39
C LYS A 314 -9.53 5.50 23.00
N ASN A 315 -9.52 4.89 24.18
CA ASN A 315 -8.26 4.37 24.73
C ASN A 315 -7.79 3.14 23.93
N THR A 316 -6.55 2.70 24.12
CA THR A 316 -5.99 1.60 23.36
C THR A 316 -6.75 0.29 23.56
N SER A 317 -7.29 0.04 24.76
CA SER A 317 -8.06 -1.18 25.00
C SER A 317 -9.40 -1.18 24.27
N GLU A 318 -10.08 -0.03 24.20
CA GLU A 318 -11.33 0.14 23.45
C GLU A 318 -11.10 0.05 21.95
N MET A 319 -10.02 0.66 21.43
CA MET A 319 -9.66 0.57 20.00
C MET A 319 -9.30 -0.85 19.54
N LYS A 320 -9.04 -1.76 20.48
CA LYS A 320 -8.75 -3.18 20.24
C LYS A 320 -9.94 -4.09 20.53
N ASP A 321 -11.11 -3.51 20.82
CA ASP A 321 -12.35 -4.23 21.06
C ASP A 321 -13.31 -4.04 19.88
N VAL A 322 -13.76 -5.15 19.28
CA VAL A 322 -14.72 -5.15 18.17
C VAL A 322 -16.04 -4.45 18.52
N ILE A 323 -16.43 -4.40 19.80
CA ILE A 323 -17.65 -3.71 20.27
C ILE A 323 -17.60 -2.23 19.86
N THR A 324 -16.42 -1.60 19.90
CA THR A 324 -16.23 -0.17 19.59
C THR A 324 -16.72 0.17 18.19
N PHE A 325 -16.59 -0.77 17.24
CA PHE A 325 -16.88 -0.55 15.82
C PHE A 325 -18.26 -1.07 15.40
N THR A 326 -18.92 -1.86 16.24
CA THR A 326 -20.15 -2.61 15.87
C THR A 326 -21.37 -2.22 16.72
N ASN A 327 -21.19 -1.66 17.92
CA ASN A 327 -22.28 -1.43 18.86
C ASN A 327 -22.96 -0.06 18.69
N LEU A 328 -24.13 -0.04 18.05
CA LEU A 328 -24.96 1.17 17.90
C LEU A 328 -25.56 1.69 19.21
N ALA A 329 -25.68 0.87 20.24
CA ALA A 329 -26.32 1.28 21.50
C ALA A 329 -25.51 2.34 22.26
N GLY A 330 -24.22 2.50 21.94
CA GLY A 330 -23.36 3.54 22.50
C GLY A 330 -23.65 4.95 21.98
N GLY A 331 -24.36 5.09 20.85
CA GLY A 331 -24.68 6.39 20.25
C GLY A 331 -23.50 7.13 19.61
N GLU A 332 -22.34 6.46 19.48
CA GLU A 332 -21.11 6.99 18.86
C GLU A 332 -20.96 6.56 17.39
N LEU A 333 -21.85 5.68 16.92
CA LEU A 333 -21.92 5.17 15.56
C LEU A 333 -23.28 5.52 14.95
N SER A 334 -23.27 5.89 13.67
CA SER A 334 -24.45 6.02 12.83
C SER A 334 -24.81 4.68 12.19
N GLU A 335 -23.80 3.90 11.79
CA GLU A 335 -23.91 2.54 11.28
C GLU A 335 -22.79 1.66 11.85
N SER A 336 -23.03 0.35 11.96
CA SER A 336 -22.00 -0.60 12.40
C SER A 336 -20.99 -0.83 11.28
N TRP A 337 -19.71 -0.93 11.61
CA TRP A 337 -18.71 -1.42 10.67
C TRP A 337 -18.97 -2.90 10.40
N ASP A 338 -18.74 -3.32 9.15
CA ASP A 338 -18.91 -4.70 8.69
C ASP A 338 -17.69 -5.54 9.06
N PHE A 339 -17.84 -6.39 10.08
CA PHE A 339 -16.81 -7.30 10.58
C PHE A 339 -17.11 -8.76 10.23
N VAL A 340 -16.04 -9.52 9.98
CA VAL A 340 -16.08 -10.98 9.83
C VAL A 340 -16.87 -11.63 10.98
N ASP A 341 -17.73 -12.61 10.63
CA ASP A 341 -18.61 -13.38 11.53
C ASP A 341 -19.80 -12.60 12.12
N ASN A 342 -20.07 -11.39 11.62
CA ASN A 342 -21.15 -10.51 12.03
C ASN A 342 -21.28 -10.30 13.56
N PRO A 343 -20.20 -9.89 14.25
CA PRO A 343 -20.19 -9.72 15.69
C PRO A 343 -21.13 -8.57 16.09
N TYR A 344 -22.01 -8.87 17.06
CA TYR A 344 -23.04 -7.94 17.53
C TYR A 344 -24.11 -7.59 16.48
N ASN A 345 -24.28 -8.44 15.46
CA ASN A 345 -25.38 -8.37 14.50
C ASN A 345 -25.37 -7.06 13.68
N ASP A 346 -24.19 -6.65 13.23
CA ASP A 346 -24.05 -5.96 11.95
C ASP A 346 -24.74 -6.80 10.86
N GLU A 347 -25.46 -6.13 9.96
CA GLU A 347 -26.34 -6.78 8.98
C GLU A 347 -25.70 -6.94 7.59
N SER A 348 -24.47 -6.45 7.42
CA SER A 348 -23.73 -6.43 6.15
C SER A 348 -22.81 -7.66 6.05
N ASP A 349 -22.66 -8.22 4.85
CA ASP A 349 -21.90 -9.46 4.59
C ASP A 349 -20.70 -9.27 3.66
N ASP A 350 -20.19 -8.02 3.54
CA ASP A 350 -18.97 -7.73 2.80
C ASP A 350 -17.70 -8.14 3.59
N ASP A 351 -17.81 -8.42 4.90
CA ASP A 351 -16.76 -8.92 5.78
C ASP A 351 -15.48 -8.06 5.71
N ILE A 352 -15.62 -6.73 5.75
CA ILE A 352 -14.52 -5.79 5.42
C ILE A 352 -13.42 -5.81 6.49
N TRP A 353 -13.82 -5.84 7.75
CA TRP A 353 -12.92 -5.72 8.90
C TRP A 353 -12.80 -7.03 9.67
N ASP A 354 -11.66 -7.21 10.33
CA ASP A 354 -11.43 -8.29 11.29
C ASP A 354 -10.53 -7.74 12.42
N ILE A 355 -10.48 -8.42 13.57
CA ILE A 355 -9.63 -8.03 14.69
C ILE A 355 -9.02 -9.26 15.37
N HIS A 356 -7.70 -9.22 15.55
CA HIS A 356 -6.97 -10.33 16.13
C HIS A 356 -5.72 -9.83 16.88
N PRO A 357 -5.44 -10.29 18.11
CA PRO A 357 -4.32 -9.79 18.93
C PRO A 357 -2.95 -9.81 18.27
N ASP A 358 -2.72 -10.76 17.35
CA ASP A 358 -1.44 -10.95 16.65
C ASP A 358 -1.28 -10.13 15.36
N VAL A 359 -2.33 -9.45 14.88
CA VAL A 359 -2.34 -8.76 13.57
C VAL A 359 -2.56 -7.28 13.80
N ASN A 360 -1.86 -6.42 13.07
CA ASN A 360 -1.98 -4.96 13.18
C ASN A 360 -1.91 -4.47 14.64
N ASN A 361 -1.04 -5.09 15.45
CA ASN A 361 -0.90 -4.81 16.89
C ASN A 361 -2.20 -4.97 17.69
N GLY A 362 -3.13 -5.80 17.25
CA GLY A 362 -4.43 -6.04 17.88
C GLY A 362 -5.51 -5.02 17.54
N TYR A 363 -5.22 -4.00 16.72
CA TYR A 363 -6.24 -3.10 16.19
C TYR A 363 -7.02 -3.79 15.06
N ALA A 364 -8.21 -3.28 14.75
CA ALA A 364 -8.97 -3.70 13.57
C ALA A 364 -8.09 -3.66 12.31
N TYR A 365 -8.29 -4.56 11.36
CA TYR A 365 -7.55 -4.59 10.10
C TYR A 365 -8.46 -5.03 8.97
N LEU A 366 -8.05 -4.76 7.74
CA LEU A 366 -8.82 -5.16 6.56
C LEU A 366 -8.65 -6.66 6.29
N SER A 367 -9.76 -7.39 6.29
CA SER A 367 -9.77 -8.85 6.10
C SER A 367 -9.21 -9.26 4.72
N ALA A 368 -9.32 -8.38 3.72
CA ALA A 368 -8.75 -8.55 2.39
C ALA A 368 -7.21 -8.58 2.39
N VAL A 369 -6.56 -8.04 3.41
CA VAL A 369 -5.10 -8.17 3.61
C VAL A 369 -4.80 -9.49 4.30
N PHE A 370 -5.56 -9.78 5.36
CA PHE A 370 -5.39 -10.91 6.26
C PHE A 370 -6.71 -11.66 6.42
N PRO A 371 -7.00 -12.69 5.61
CA PRO A 371 -8.25 -13.42 5.80
C PRO A 371 -8.24 -14.15 7.15
N PRO A 372 -9.40 -14.43 7.75
CA PRO A 372 -9.50 -15.31 8.92
C PRO A 372 -8.93 -16.70 8.62
N GLU A 373 -8.55 -17.45 9.67
CA GLU A 373 -8.10 -18.83 9.49
C GLU A 373 -9.22 -19.69 8.89
N ILE A 374 -8.99 -20.20 7.68
CA ILE A 374 -9.96 -21.07 7.02
C ILE A 374 -9.79 -22.48 7.58
N THR A 375 -10.58 -22.80 8.61
CA THR A 375 -10.57 -24.10 9.32
C THR A 375 -10.87 -25.31 8.41
N ASN A 376 -11.45 -25.08 7.22
CA ASN A 376 -11.74 -26.08 6.20
C ASN A 376 -10.95 -25.89 4.89
N SER A 377 -9.79 -25.22 4.92
CA SER A 377 -8.97 -25.07 3.71
C SER A 377 -8.60 -26.45 3.17
N ILE A 378 -8.86 -26.67 1.87
CA ILE A 378 -8.36 -27.86 1.16
C ILE A 378 -6.85 -27.79 0.94
N PHE A 379 -6.22 -26.67 1.28
CA PHE A 379 -4.80 -26.42 1.12
C PHE A 379 -4.09 -26.51 2.45
N GLN A 380 -3.03 -27.31 2.47
CA GLN A 380 -2.16 -27.46 3.63
C GLN A 380 -0.73 -27.12 3.22
N ILE A 381 -0.04 -26.36 4.07
CA ILE A 381 1.34 -25.93 3.84
C ILE A 381 2.26 -26.77 4.72
N TYR A 382 3.27 -27.37 4.09
CA TYR A 382 4.24 -28.25 4.74
C TYR A 382 5.65 -27.70 4.62
N ASP A 383 6.43 -27.90 5.67
CA ASP A 383 7.88 -27.73 5.66
C ASP A 383 8.52 -28.93 4.94
N SER A 384 9.10 -28.71 3.76
CA SER A 384 9.67 -29.80 2.95
C SER A 384 11.03 -30.30 3.45
N ASN A 385 11.62 -29.65 4.46
CA ASN A 385 12.95 -29.99 4.96
C ASN A 385 12.92 -30.96 6.15
N LYS A 386 11.75 -31.31 6.67
CA LYS A 386 11.58 -32.28 7.76
C LYS A 386 11.31 -33.67 7.19
N GLU A 387 11.97 -34.69 7.77
CA GLU A 387 11.89 -36.09 7.33
C GLU A 387 10.46 -36.64 7.25
N ASN A 388 9.55 -36.06 8.02
CA ASN A 388 8.11 -36.24 7.89
C ASN A 388 7.52 -34.88 7.54
N GLU A 389 6.87 -34.77 6.38
CA GLU A 389 6.13 -33.59 5.92
C GLU A 389 5.25 -33.07 7.06
N THR A 390 5.77 -32.09 7.81
CA THR A 390 5.11 -31.59 9.02
C THR A 390 4.21 -30.46 8.57
N GLN A 391 2.89 -30.68 8.66
CA GLN A 391 1.92 -29.63 8.39
C GLN A 391 2.21 -28.46 9.34
N LEU A 392 2.35 -27.26 8.80
CA LEU A 392 2.68 -26.07 9.57
C LEU A 392 1.47 -25.65 10.40
N PHE A 393 1.35 -26.22 11.59
CA PHE A 393 0.49 -25.76 12.66
C PHE A 393 1.38 -25.07 13.70
N VAL A 394 1.68 -23.79 13.47
CA VAL A 394 2.24 -22.85 14.48
C VAL A 394 3.67 -23.15 14.98
N TYR A 395 4.25 -24.33 14.78
CA TYR A 395 5.57 -24.73 15.27
C TYR A 395 5.95 -26.09 14.65
N PRO A 396 7.23 -26.47 14.43
CA PRO A 396 8.48 -25.80 14.80
C PRO A 396 8.96 -24.77 13.77
N ASN A 397 9.83 -23.86 14.23
CA ASN A 397 10.64 -22.97 13.39
C ASN A 397 11.12 -23.75 12.14
N PRO A 398 10.78 -23.32 10.91
CA PRO A 398 11.27 -23.98 9.70
C PRO A 398 12.80 -23.89 9.54
N TRP A 399 13.48 -23.09 10.36
CA TRP A 399 14.91 -22.80 10.25
C TRP A 399 15.84 -23.65 11.10
N SER A 400 15.49 -24.90 11.39
CA SER A 400 16.45 -25.84 11.98
C SER A 400 17.38 -26.44 10.91
N SER A 401 18.23 -25.62 10.29
CA SER A 401 19.51 -25.97 9.63
C SER A 401 19.85 -24.98 8.52
N SER A 402 21.16 -24.78 8.33
CA SER A 402 21.97 -24.10 7.30
C SER A 402 21.42 -23.85 5.87
N GLN A 403 20.14 -23.59 5.66
CA GLN A 403 19.53 -23.36 4.35
C GLN A 403 19.16 -21.89 4.13
N ASP A 404 19.45 -21.41 2.94
CA ASP A 404 19.18 -20.04 2.48
C ASP A 404 17.71 -19.83 2.02
N ASN A 405 16.83 -20.83 2.11
CA ASN A 405 15.45 -20.74 1.61
C ASN A 405 14.40 -21.40 2.53
N ILE A 406 13.17 -20.85 2.57
CA ILE A 406 11.99 -21.51 3.14
C ILE A 406 11.32 -22.31 2.04
N ASN A 407 11.25 -23.64 2.20
CA ASN A 407 10.61 -24.53 1.25
C ASN A 407 9.22 -24.90 1.74
N LEU A 408 8.21 -24.38 1.06
CA LEU A 408 6.82 -24.62 1.42
C LEU A 408 6.17 -25.48 0.37
N THR A 409 5.46 -26.51 0.80
CA THR A 409 4.72 -27.40 -0.10
C THR A 409 3.23 -27.24 0.12
N LEU A 410 2.50 -26.84 -0.93
CA LEU A 410 1.05 -26.82 -0.95
C LEU A 410 0.53 -28.21 -1.33
N LYS A 411 -0.35 -28.76 -0.49
CA LYS A 411 -1.10 -29.98 -0.80
C LYS A 411 -2.58 -29.67 -1.00
N SER A 412 -3.18 -30.24 -2.05
CA SER A 412 -4.63 -30.28 -2.23
C SER A 412 -5.03 -31.51 -3.04
N VAL A 413 -6.27 -31.98 -2.81
CA VAL A 413 -6.91 -33.08 -3.55
C VAL A 413 -7.33 -32.63 -4.96
N ARG A 414 -7.55 -31.33 -5.18
CA ARG A 414 -7.85 -30.73 -6.49
C ARG A 414 -7.33 -29.30 -6.57
N PHE A 415 -6.44 -29.03 -7.52
CA PHE A 415 -6.15 -27.66 -7.95
C PHE A 415 -6.96 -27.33 -9.20
N GLU A 416 -7.67 -26.22 -9.18
CA GLU A 416 -8.23 -25.67 -10.42
C GLU A 416 -7.09 -25.07 -11.26
N SER A 417 -7.16 -25.24 -12.58
CA SER A 417 -6.21 -24.57 -13.47
C SER A 417 -6.31 -23.06 -13.31
N GLY A 418 -5.16 -22.38 -13.26
CA GLY A 418 -5.13 -20.93 -13.13
C GLY A 418 -3.79 -20.39 -12.65
N ASN A 419 -3.74 -19.06 -12.55
CA ASN A 419 -2.65 -18.33 -11.95
C ASN A 419 -2.94 -18.15 -10.46
N TYR A 420 -2.01 -18.62 -9.64
CA TYR A 420 -2.01 -18.42 -8.20
C TYR A 420 -0.85 -17.51 -7.84
N THR A 421 -1.02 -16.77 -6.75
CA THR A 421 0.07 -16.06 -6.10
C THR A 421 0.19 -16.55 -4.67
N VAL A 422 1.42 -16.73 -4.23
CA VAL A 422 1.71 -17.01 -2.83
C VAL A 422 2.56 -15.87 -2.31
N SER A 423 2.03 -15.18 -1.30
CA SER A 423 2.69 -14.07 -0.65
C SER A 423 3.08 -14.45 0.77
N LEU A 424 4.28 -14.08 1.18
CA LEU A 424 4.68 -14.01 2.57
C LEU A 424 4.42 -12.58 3.05
N ILE A 425 3.52 -12.43 4.01
CA ILE A 425 3.07 -11.14 4.54
C ILE A 425 3.46 -11.05 6.01
N ASP A 426 3.98 -9.92 6.48
CA ASP A 426 4.25 -9.73 7.91
C ASP A 426 2.97 -9.38 8.70
N VAL A 427 3.09 -9.18 10.02
CA VAL A 427 1.95 -8.83 10.89
C VAL A 427 1.33 -7.45 10.63
N TYR A 428 1.96 -6.61 9.82
CA TYR A 428 1.49 -5.25 9.48
C TYR A 428 0.86 -5.18 8.08
N GLY A 429 1.04 -6.21 7.26
CA GLY A 429 0.41 -6.35 5.94
C GLY A 429 1.41 -6.21 4.81
N ARG A 430 2.71 -6.06 5.12
CA ARG A 430 3.76 -5.91 4.12
C ARG A 430 4.02 -7.24 3.45
N ILE A 431 3.94 -7.26 2.12
CA ILE A 431 4.37 -8.42 1.34
C ILE A 431 5.90 -8.42 1.29
N CYS A 432 6.51 -9.28 2.10
CA CYS A 432 7.97 -9.41 2.18
C CYS A 432 8.53 -10.23 1.03
N GLN A 433 7.78 -11.22 0.55
CA GLN A 433 8.11 -11.95 -0.68
C GLN A 433 6.84 -12.45 -1.35
N GLN A 434 6.87 -12.60 -2.67
CA GLN A 434 5.76 -13.15 -3.44
C GLN A 434 6.27 -13.97 -4.63
N GLU A 435 5.63 -15.11 -4.86
CA GLU A 435 5.88 -16.01 -5.98
C GLU A 435 4.58 -16.21 -6.79
N VAL A 436 4.70 -16.39 -8.10
CA VAL A 436 3.57 -16.67 -9.01
C VAL A 436 3.63 -18.13 -9.45
N LEU A 437 2.54 -18.88 -9.24
CA LEU A 437 2.41 -20.27 -9.65
C LEU A 437 1.37 -20.40 -10.77
N LEU A 438 1.79 -20.92 -11.93
CA LEU A 438 0.88 -21.30 -13.00
C LEU A 438 0.55 -22.80 -12.89
N ILE A 439 -0.73 -23.11 -12.67
CA ILE A 439 -1.22 -24.49 -12.62
C ILE A 439 -2.00 -24.80 -13.90
N GLN A 440 -1.50 -25.73 -14.71
CA GLN A 440 -2.14 -26.17 -15.95
C GLN A 440 -3.02 -27.40 -15.70
N GLY A 441 -4.23 -27.42 -16.26
CA GLY A 441 -5.36 -28.29 -15.90
C GLY A 441 -5.25 -29.80 -16.15
N ASN A 442 -4.05 -30.37 -16.24
CA ASN A 442 -3.87 -31.83 -16.38
C ASN A 442 -3.30 -32.52 -15.13
N SER A 443 -3.05 -31.81 -14.03
CA SER A 443 -2.74 -32.44 -12.74
C SER A 443 -4.02 -32.80 -11.96
N ILE A 444 -4.93 -33.54 -12.60
CA ILE A 444 -5.85 -34.42 -11.85
C ILE A 444 -5.06 -35.70 -11.58
N CYS A 445 -4.05 -35.61 -10.71
CA CYS A 445 -3.54 -36.82 -10.08
C CYS A 445 -4.61 -37.24 -9.08
N ALA A 446 -5.15 -38.45 -9.22
CA ALA A 446 -5.84 -39.10 -8.11
C ALA A 446 -4.79 -39.37 -7.02
N GLY A 447 -4.56 -38.36 -6.16
CA GLY A 447 -3.49 -38.30 -5.17
C GLY A 447 -3.11 -36.84 -4.82
N GLU A 448 -2.48 -36.63 -3.67
CA GLU A 448 -2.03 -35.30 -3.21
C GLU A 448 -1.08 -34.67 -4.25
N THR A 449 -1.44 -33.50 -4.80
CA THR A 449 -0.55 -32.72 -5.67
C THR A 449 0.30 -31.78 -4.81
N HIS A 450 1.61 -31.77 -5.05
CA HIS A 450 2.59 -31.01 -4.27
C HIS A 450 3.17 -29.87 -5.13
N PHE A 451 3.09 -28.63 -4.64
CA PHE A 451 3.79 -27.49 -5.24
C PHE A 451 4.76 -26.90 -4.23
N SER A 452 6.06 -26.97 -4.56
CA SER A 452 7.12 -26.39 -3.74
C SER A 452 7.50 -25.00 -4.25
N PHE A 453 7.62 -24.05 -3.34
CA PHE A 453 8.11 -22.69 -3.60
C PHE A 453 9.11 -22.26 -2.53
N TYR A 454 9.93 -21.27 -2.88
CA TYR A 454 11.16 -20.92 -2.17
C TYR A 454 11.17 -19.44 -1.81
N PHE A 455 11.22 -19.13 -0.51
CA PHE A 455 11.46 -17.76 -0.06
C PHE A 455 12.94 -17.55 0.29
N LYS A 456 13.59 -16.52 -0.25
CA LYS A 456 15.03 -16.25 -0.04
C LYS A 456 15.25 -15.65 1.34
N ASN A 457 16.16 -16.24 2.11
CA ASN A 457 16.41 -15.92 3.52
C ASN A 457 16.99 -14.51 3.76
N LYS A 458 17.77 -13.94 2.83
CA LYS A 458 18.48 -12.66 3.06
C LYS A 458 17.59 -11.42 3.28
N GLN A 459 16.27 -11.52 3.11
CA GLN A 459 15.34 -10.39 3.19
C GLN A 459 14.28 -10.52 4.31
N ILE A 460 14.30 -11.57 5.13
CA ILE A 460 13.25 -11.82 6.13
C ILE A 460 13.85 -11.78 7.54
N GLU A 461 13.32 -10.89 8.39
CA GLU A 461 13.72 -10.75 9.79
C GLU A 461 13.02 -11.77 10.69
N SER A 462 13.49 -11.92 11.94
CA SER A 462 12.77 -12.71 12.94
C SER A 462 11.41 -12.07 13.25
N GLY A 463 10.34 -12.86 13.27
CA GLY A 463 8.99 -12.34 13.45
C GLY A 463 7.88 -13.34 13.17
N ILE A 464 6.65 -12.85 13.21
CA ILE A 464 5.45 -13.58 12.78
C ILE A 464 5.14 -13.13 11.35
N TYR A 465 4.85 -14.11 10.50
CA TYR A 465 4.48 -13.93 9.11
C TYR A 465 3.24 -14.77 8.80
N PHE A 466 2.61 -14.47 7.67
CA PHE A 466 1.46 -15.18 7.14
C PHE A 466 1.73 -15.55 5.69
N VAL A 467 1.57 -16.82 5.36
CA VAL A 467 1.59 -17.27 3.98
C VAL A 467 0.17 -17.20 3.45
N VAL A 468 -0.06 -16.32 2.48
CA VAL A 468 -1.37 -16.08 1.87
C VAL A 468 -1.38 -16.59 0.44
N LEU A 469 -2.31 -17.49 0.14
CA LEU A 469 -2.55 -18.04 -1.19
C LEU A 469 -3.74 -17.32 -1.83
N ARG A 470 -3.53 -16.77 -3.03
CA ARG A 470 -4.59 -16.17 -3.84
C ARG A 470 -4.69 -16.84 -5.21
N LYS A 471 -5.89 -16.80 -5.79
CA LYS A 471 -6.17 -17.09 -7.20
C LYS A 471 -6.83 -15.86 -7.78
N GLN A 472 -6.14 -15.18 -8.70
CA GLN A 472 -6.51 -13.84 -9.14
C GLN A 472 -6.59 -12.90 -7.91
N SER A 473 -7.69 -12.16 -7.72
CA SER A 473 -7.92 -11.30 -6.55
C SER A 473 -8.43 -12.07 -5.32
N LYS A 474 -8.98 -13.28 -5.50
CA LYS A 474 -9.61 -14.04 -4.41
C LYS A 474 -8.57 -14.75 -3.55
N ILE A 475 -8.64 -14.53 -2.25
CA ILE A 475 -7.85 -15.26 -1.25
C ILE A 475 -8.47 -16.63 -1.01
N ILE A 476 -7.63 -17.66 -0.91
CA ILE A 476 -8.06 -19.06 -0.81
C ILE A 476 -7.60 -19.70 0.50
N SER A 477 -6.46 -19.28 1.04
CA SER A 477 -5.91 -19.85 2.28
C SER A 477 -4.91 -18.90 2.93
N ARG A 478 -4.81 -18.94 4.26
CA ARG A 478 -3.77 -18.28 5.07
C ARG A 478 -3.21 -19.27 6.09
N VAL A 479 -1.91 -19.20 6.33
CA VAL A 479 -1.23 -19.97 7.39
C VAL A 479 -0.28 -19.06 8.15
N LYS A 480 -0.33 -19.08 9.49
CA LYS A 480 0.62 -18.39 10.37
C LYS A 480 1.97 -19.11 10.37
N LEU A 481 3.03 -18.35 10.19
CA LEU A 481 4.41 -18.81 10.23
C LEU A 481 5.17 -18.01 11.29
N VAL A 482 5.86 -18.69 12.20
CA VAL A 482 6.76 -18.03 13.17
C VAL A 482 8.19 -18.32 12.77
N VAL A 483 8.99 -17.28 12.74
CA VAL A 483 10.26 -17.22 12.04
C VAL A 483 11.29 -16.69 13.06
N TYR A 484 12.26 -17.53 13.44
CA TYR A 484 13.37 -17.18 14.35
C TYR A 484 14.75 -17.38 13.71
N ARG A 485 15.43 -16.28 13.38
CA ARG A 485 16.81 -16.32 12.92
C ARG A 485 17.73 -16.57 14.11
N ASP A 486 18.54 -17.62 14.03
CA ASP A 486 19.59 -17.94 15.00
C ASP A 486 20.79 -16.99 14.92
#